data_AF-A0A536UMH7-F1
#
_entry.id   AF-A0A536UMH7-F1
#
_cell.length_a   1.000
_cell.length_b   1.000
_cell.length_c   1.000
_cell.angle_alpha   90.00
_cell.angle_beta   90.00
_cell.angle_gamma   90.00
#
_symmetry.space_group_name_H-M   'P 1'
#
loop_
_entity.id
_entity.type
_entity.pdbx_description
1 polymer ?
#
loop_
_entity_poly.entity_id
_entity_poly.type
_entity_poly.pdbx_seq_one_letter_code
_entity_poly.pdbx_strand_id
1 'polypeptide(L)'
;MQDAASAATPVTGVEHWTRKGDVRLFLWEKFAGAPDGKPAILFVHGSSMASQPTFDLAVPGRPDSSVMDWFARRGFVCWSVD
;
A
#
# COMPACT_ATOMS: atom_id res chain seq x y z
N MET A 1 -16.78 1.09 -26.20
CA MET A 1 -15.49 1.76 -25.90
C MET A 1 -14.58 0.67 -25.37
N GLN A 2 -13.60 0.24 -26.16
CA GLN A 2 -12.68 -0.83 -25.78
C GLN A 2 -11.72 -0.28 -24.72
N ASP A 3 -11.84 -0.74 -23.47
CA ASP A 3 -10.76 -0.59 -22.49
C ASP A 3 -9.66 -1.58 -22.89
N ALA A 4 -8.69 -1.09 -23.64
CA ALA A 4 -7.43 -1.78 -23.80
C ALA A 4 -6.78 -1.85 -22.42
N ALA A 5 -6.68 -3.05 -21.84
CA ALA A 5 -5.90 -3.30 -20.65
C ALA A 5 -4.43 -2.98 -20.97
N SER A 6 -4.02 -1.73 -20.75
CA SER A 6 -2.62 -1.39 -20.55
C SER A 6 -2.12 -2.30 -19.44
N ALA A 7 -1.00 -3.00 -19.66
CA ALA A 7 -0.37 -3.80 -18.62
C ALA A 7 0.07 -2.84 -17.51
N ALA A 8 -0.84 -2.61 -16.56
CA ALA A 8 -0.63 -1.65 -15.50
C ALA A 8 0.63 -2.02 -14.74
N THR A 9 1.54 -1.07 -14.56
CA THR A 9 2.78 -1.27 -13.82
C THR A 9 2.50 -2.10 -12.56
N PRO A 10 3.22 -3.22 -12.35
CA PRO A 10 3.02 -4.05 -11.17
C PRO A 10 3.15 -3.21 -9.90
N VAL A 11 2.23 -3.43 -8.96
CA VAL A 11 2.36 -2.87 -7.60
C VAL A 11 3.11 -3.90 -6.76
N THR A 12 4.21 -3.47 -6.17
CA THR A 12 5.03 -4.28 -5.26
C THR A 12 4.63 -3.95 -3.83
N GLY A 13 4.57 -4.97 -2.97
CA GLY A 13 4.42 -4.82 -1.53
C GLY A 13 5.69 -5.29 -0.82
N VAL A 14 6.19 -4.52 0.15
CA VAL A 14 7.42 -4.82 0.89
C VAL A 14 7.17 -4.68 2.40
N GLU A 15 7.61 -5.66 3.14
CA GLU A 15 7.60 -5.66 4.61
C GLU A 15 8.84 -4.99 5.16
N HIS A 16 8.64 -4.15 6.18
CA HIS A 16 9.70 -3.50 6.93
C HIS A 16 9.43 -3.58 8.44
N TRP A 17 10.51 -3.44 9.22
CA TRP A 17 10.45 -3.33 10.66
C TRP A 17 11.34 -2.20 11.15
N THR A 18 10.86 -1.44 12.13
CA THR A 18 11.65 -0.40 12.80
C THR A 18 11.39 -0.42 14.31
N ARG A 19 12.03 0.51 15.04
CA ARG A 19 11.87 0.66 16.48
C ARG A 19 11.59 2.11 16.85
N LYS A 20 10.71 2.29 17.84
CA LYS A 20 10.48 3.55 18.55
C LYS A 20 10.68 3.30 20.04
N GLY A 21 11.89 3.57 20.55
CA GLY A 21 12.30 3.10 21.87
C GLY A 21 12.26 1.57 21.92
N ASP A 22 11.56 1.03 22.91
CA ASP A 22 11.41 -0.42 23.10
C ASP A 22 10.29 -1.04 22.24
N VAL A 23 9.48 -0.22 21.56
CA VAL A 23 8.40 -0.70 20.70
C VAL A 23 8.96 -1.04 19.32
N ARG A 24 8.71 -2.27 18.87
CA ARG A 24 8.99 -2.70 17.50
C ARG A 24 7.74 -2.46 16.65
N LEU A 25 7.88 -1.68 15.59
CA LEU A 25 6.80 -1.29 14.69
C LEU A 25 6.92 -2.04 13.37
N PHE A 26 5.79 -2.54 12.87
CA PHE A 26 5.69 -3.15 11.55
C PHE A 26 5.31 -2.08 10.53
N LEU A 27 5.90 -2.12 9.34
CA LEU A 27 5.49 -1.26 8.24
C LEU A 27 5.28 -2.07 6.97
N TRP A 28 4.24 -1.71 6.22
CA TRP A 28 3.97 -2.26 4.90
C TRP A 28 4.05 -1.16 3.85
N GLU A 29 4.99 -1.29 2.91
CA GLU A 29 5.18 -0.38 1.80
C GLU A 29 4.49 -0.93 0.54
N LYS A 30 3.82 -0.06 -0.23
CA LYS A 30 3.40 -0.36 -1.61
C LYS A 30 3.75 0.75 -2.59
N PHE A 31 4.21 0.35 -3.77
CA PHE A 31 4.52 1.26 -4.88
C PHE A 31 4.39 0.56 -6.23
N ALA A 32 4.03 1.32 -7.27
CA ALA A 32 4.10 0.84 -8.65
C ALA A 32 5.47 1.15 -9.28
N GLY A 33 6.23 0.15 -9.73
CA GLY A 33 7.57 0.37 -10.30
C GLY A 33 8.64 0.55 -9.21
N ALA A 34 9.11 1.78 -8.95
CA ALA A 34 10.08 2.10 -7.90
C ALA A 34 9.47 3.04 -6.83
N PRO A 35 9.91 2.99 -5.56
CA PRO A 35 9.38 3.85 -4.50
C PRO A 35 9.96 5.27 -4.52
N ASP A 36 11.20 5.44 -4.99
CA ASP A 36 11.96 6.69 -4.88
C ASP A 36 11.34 7.86 -5.66
N GLY A 37 11.46 9.06 -5.09
CA GLY A 37 11.03 10.31 -5.74
C GLY A 37 9.52 10.54 -5.81
N LYS A 38 8.73 9.71 -5.12
CA LYS A 38 7.26 9.82 -5.08
C LYS A 38 6.76 10.52 -3.82
N PRO A 39 5.62 11.24 -3.91
CA PRO A 39 4.91 11.69 -2.72
C PRO A 39 4.47 10.49 -1.87
N ALA A 40 4.71 10.57 -0.56
CA ALA A 40 4.39 9.51 0.38
C ALA A 40 3.02 9.73 1.04
N ILE A 41 2.26 8.64 1.19
CA ILE A 41 1.06 8.57 2.03
C ILE A 41 1.33 7.57 3.14
N LEU A 42 1.13 7.97 4.40
CA LEU A 42 1.15 7.07 5.55
C LEU A 42 -0.29 6.84 6.04
N PHE A 43 -0.74 5.59 5.97
CA PHE A 43 -2.00 5.13 6.49
C PHE A 43 -1.84 4.68 7.94
N VAL A 44 -2.72 5.16 8.81
CA VAL A 44 -2.73 4.85 10.25
C VAL A 44 -4.10 4.29 10.59
N HIS A 45 -4.14 3.09 11.16
CA HIS A 45 -5.39 2.44 11.52
C HIS A 45 -5.98 2.98 12.84
N GLY A 46 -7.27 2.75 13.04
CA GLY A 46 -7.95 3.05 14.29
C GLY A 46 -7.73 1.95 15.35
N SER A 47 -8.31 2.14 16.54
CA SER A 47 -8.25 1.16 17.63
C SER A 47 -8.71 -0.24 17.17
N SER A 48 -7.99 -1.28 17.60
CA SER A 48 -8.35 -2.69 17.38
C SER A 48 -8.32 -3.20 15.93
N MET A 49 -7.80 -2.40 14.99
CA MET A 49 -7.60 -2.79 13.60
C MET A 49 -6.12 -3.10 13.34
N ALA A 50 -5.83 -3.80 12.24
CA ALA A 50 -4.48 -4.01 11.73
C ALA A 50 -4.34 -3.37 10.34
N SER A 51 -3.14 -2.94 9.98
CA SER A 51 -2.84 -2.14 8.80
C SER A 51 -3.18 -2.83 7.49
N GLN A 52 -2.48 -3.92 7.14
CA GLN A 52 -2.68 -4.62 5.87
C GLN A 52 -4.14 -5.00 5.58
N PRO A 53 -4.90 -5.64 6.49
CA PRO A 53 -6.29 -5.98 6.19
C PRO A 53 -7.21 -4.75 6.09
N THR A 54 -6.82 -3.60 6.65
CA THR A 54 -7.59 -2.35 6.54
C THR A 54 -7.31 -1.61 5.24
N PHE A 55 -6.04 -1.55 4.82
CA PHE A 55 -5.60 -0.66 3.73
C PHE A 55 -5.18 -1.39 2.44
N ASP A 56 -4.79 -2.66 2.53
CA ASP A 56 -4.34 -3.48 1.41
C ASP A 56 -5.19 -4.73 1.20
N LEU A 57 -6.51 -4.57 1.26
CA LEU A 57 -7.45 -5.67 1.08
C LEU A 57 -7.52 -6.12 -0.39
N ALA A 58 -7.06 -7.34 -0.66
CA ALA A 58 -7.23 -7.99 -1.97
C ALA A 58 -8.53 -8.82 -2.00
N VAL A 59 -9.43 -8.51 -2.94
CA VAL A 59 -10.68 -9.26 -3.15
C VAL A 59 -10.75 -9.74 -4.60
N PRO A 60 -10.82 -11.06 -4.86
CA PRO A 60 -10.94 -11.58 -6.21
C PRO A 60 -12.16 -11.01 -6.96
N GLY A 61 -11.94 -10.56 -8.20
CA GLY A 61 -13.01 -9.99 -9.04
C GLY A 61 -13.47 -8.59 -8.65
N ARG A 62 -12.92 -7.97 -7.60
CA ARG A 62 -13.22 -6.60 -7.19
C ARG A 62 -11.95 -5.74 -7.22
N PRO A 63 -11.64 -5.10 -8.36
CA PRO A 63 -10.50 -4.19 -8.44
C PRO A 63 -10.65 -3.05 -7.44
N ASP A 64 -9.53 -2.44 -7.08
CA ASP A 64 -9.47 -1.25 -6.21
C ASP A 64 -10.00 -1.45 -4.78
N SER A 65 -10.11 -2.70 -4.31
CA SER A 65 -10.41 -3.00 -2.90
C SER A 65 -9.24 -2.61 -1.96
N SER A 66 -8.02 -2.57 -2.50
CA SER A 66 -6.84 -2.05 -1.82
C SER A 66 -6.69 -0.56 -2.12
N VAL A 67 -6.85 0.28 -1.09
CA VAL A 67 -6.62 1.73 -1.22
C VAL A 67 -5.14 2.02 -1.49
N MET A 68 -4.25 1.18 -0.95
CA MET A 68 -2.82 1.28 -1.20
C MET A 68 -2.48 0.97 -2.67
N ASP A 69 -3.06 -0.06 -3.29
CA ASP A 69 -2.92 -0.30 -4.74
C ASP A 69 -3.46 0.87 -5.56
N TRP A 70 -4.62 1.41 -5.15
CA TRP A 70 -5.26 2.50 -5.87
C TRP A 70 -4.39 3.75 -5.95
N PHE A 71 -3.76 4.14 -4.84
CA PHE A 71 -2.83 5.28 -4.80
C PHE A 71 -1.46 4.95 -5.40
N ALA A 72 -0.93 3.74 -5.19
CA ALA A 72 0.35 3.33 -5.77
C ALA A 72 0.34 3.41 -7.30
N ARG A 73 -0.76 2.98 -7.94
CA ARG A 73 -0.97 3.11 -9.39
C ARG A 73 -1.08 4.54 -9.88
N ARG A 74 -1.31 5.50 -8.98
CA ARG A 74 -1.43 6.94 -9.26
C ARG A 74 -0.17 7.74 -8.91
N GLY A 75 0.95 7.05 -8.69
CA GLY A 75 2.26 7.67 -8.54
C GLY A 75 2.66 7.99 -7.10
N PHE A 76 1.91 7.50 -6.11
CA PHE A 76 2.29 7.60 -4.70
C PHE A 76 3.15 6.41 -4.27
N VAL A 77 3.96 6.62 -3.23
CA VAL A 77 4.47 5.53 -2.39
C VAL A 77 3.58 5.46 -1.14
N CYS A 78 3.02 4.29 -0.87
CA CYS A 78 2.07 4.08 0.20
C CYS A 78 2.74 3.32 1.33
N TRP A 79 2.53 3.76 2.56
CA TRP A 79 3.02 3.12 3.77
C TRP A 79 1.84 2.88 4.71
N SER A 80 1.82 1.76 5.42
CA SER A 80 0.98 1.59 6.61
C SER A 80 1.83 1.09 7.77
N VAL A 81 1.38 1.33 9.00
CA VAL A 81 2.14 1.08 10.23
C VAL A 81 1.25 0.49 11.30
N ASP A 82 1.75 -0.56 11.95
CA ASP A 82 1.20 -1.16 13.17
C ASP A 82 2.14 -0.92 14.37
#